data_AF-X1K8B7-F1
#
_entry.id   AF-X1K8B7-F1
#
_cell.length_a   1.000
_cell.length_b   1.000
_cell.length_c   1.000
_cell.angle_alpha   90.00
_cell.angle_beta   90.00
_cell.angle_gamma   90.00
#
_symmetry.space_group_name_H-M   'P 1'
#
loop_
_entity.id
_entity.type
_entity.pdbx_description
1 polymer ?
#
loop_
_entity_poly.entity_id
_entity_poly.type
_entity_poly.pdbx_seq_one_letter_code
_entity_poly.pdbx_strand_id
1 'polypeptide(L)' 'MAEVKARRPRRIPTGQFIRSFLLAKGEEHPSEIHKALHLEYDKFNQGRNRKERLKPPTFHSFLNYLHQMKLFGLVEFSG' A
#
# COMPACT_ATOMS: atom_id res chain seq x y z
N MET A 1 -15.11 -26.80 -16.97
CA MET A 1 -14.10 -26.18 -16.08
C MET A 1 -14.50 -24.73 -15.87
N ALA A 2 -14.95 -24.36 -14.67
CA ALA A 2 -15.40 -23.00 -14.41
C ALA A 2 -14.17 -22.09 -14.29
N GLU A 3 -13.94 -21.23 -15.28
CA GLU A 3 -13.02 -20.11 -15.16
C GLU A 3 -13.46 -19.26 -13.97
N VAL A 4 -12.75 -19.41 -12.85
CA VAL A 4 -12.84 -18.46 -11.73
C VAL A 4 -12.31 -17.15 -12.29
N LYS A 5 -13.19 -16.30 -12.82
CA LYS A 5 -12.89 -14.88 -13.07
C LYS A 5 -12.42 -14.32 -11.74
N ALA A 6 -11.11 -14.31 -11.53
CA ALA A 6 -10.49 -13.80 -10.32
C ALA A 6 -10.98 -12.36 -10.16
N ARG A 7 -11.87 -12.15 -9.17
CA ARG A 7 -12.42 -10.83 -8.89
C ARG A 7 -11.23 -9.95 -8.54
N ARG A 8 -10.87 -9.01 -9.43
CA ARG A 8 -9.77 -8.07 -9.18
C ARG A 8 -10.03 -7.39 -7.83
N PRO A 9 -9.07 -7.37 -6.89
CA PRO A 9 -9.36 -6.86 -5.56
C PRO A 9 -9.76 -5.38 -5.63
N ARG A 10 -10.71 -4.96 -4.81
CA ARG A 10 -11.25 -3.58 -4.84
C ARG A 10 -10.42 -2.59 -4.04
N ARG A 11 -9.42 -3.07 -3.27
CA ARG A 11 -8.54 -2.28 -2.42
C ARG A 11 -7.16 -2.90 -2.42
N ILE A 12 -6.15 -2.06 -2.21
CA ILE A 12 -4.79 -2.50 -1.92
C ILE A 12 -4.70 -2.68 -0.40
N PRO A 13 -4.17 -3.81 0.10
CA PRO A 13 -3.98 -4.02 1.52
C PRO A 13 -2.79 -3.19 2.02
N THR A 14 -2.98 -1.87 2.14
CA THR A 14 -1.92 -0.90 2.44
C THR A 14 -1.11 -1.25 3.67
N GLY A 15 -1.75 -1.68 4.76
CA GLY A 15 -1.03 -2.10 5.97
C GLY A 15 -0.14 -3.32 5.75
N GLN A 16 -0.60 -4.30 4.96
CA GLN A 16 0.23 -5.46 4.62
C GLN A 16 1.38 -5.07 3.69
N PHE A 17 1.14 -4.19 2.73
CA PHE A 17 2.17 -3.64 1.86
C PHE A 17 3.28 -2.97 2.68
N ILE A 18 2.92 -2.06 3.59
CA ILE A 18 3.88 -1.34 4.44
C ILE A 18 4.70 -2.33 5.28
N ARG A 19 4.08 -3.33 5.90
CA ARG A 19 4.80 -4.36 6.68
C ARG A 19 5.77 -5.15 5.82
N SER A 20 5.33 -5.65 4.67
CA SER A 20 6.20 -6.40 3.74
C SER A 20 7.35 -5.54 3.22
N PHE A 21 7.09 -4.27 2.96
CA PHE A 21 8.09 -3.32 2.48
C PHE A 21 9.18 -3.07 3.53
N LEU A 22 8.77 -2.77 4.77
CA LEU A 22 9.69 -2.58 5.89
C LEU A 22 10.46 -3.85 6.24
N LEU A 23 9.85 -5.03 6.11
CA LEU A 23 10.54 -6.30 6.33
C LEU A 23 11.61 -6.58 5.25
N ALA A 24 11.37 -6.15 4.00
CA ALA A 24 12.30 -6.37 2.89
C ALA A 24 13.41 -5.33 2.80
N LYS A 25 13.17 -4.09 3.25
CA LYS A 25 14.07 -2.94 3.11
C LYS A 25 14.64 -2.42 4.41
N GLY A 26 14.07 -2.80 5.55
CA GLY A 26 14.38 -2.25 6.86
C GLY A 26 13.65 -0.92 7.10
N GLU A 27 14.20 -0.10 7.98
CA GLU A 27 13.69 1.26 8.21
C GLU A 27 14.01 2.18 7.04
N GLU A 28 13.04 2.37 6.16
CA GLU A 28 13.10 3.40 5.14
C GLU A 28 12.32 4.65 5.54
N HIS A 29 12.74 5.79 5.00
CA HIS A 29 12.07 7.05 5.24
C HIS A 29 10.61 6.98 4.73
N PRO A 30 9.61 7.54 5.46
CA PRO A 30 8.19 7.43 5.07
C PRO A 30 7.87 7.85 3.63
N SER A 31 8.67 8.75 3.04
CA SER A 31 8.55 9.14 1.63
C SER A 31 8.83 8.00 0.65
N GLU A 32 9.77 7.11 0.96
CA GLU A 32 10.13 5.98 0.09
C GLU A 32 9.03 4.92 0.11
N ILE A 33 8.51 4.62 1.30
CA ILE A 33 7.35 3.73 1.48
C ILE A 33 6.13 4.28 0.71
N HIS A 34 5.89 5.61 0.80
CA HIS A 34 4.78 6.25 0.08
C HIS A 34 4.96 6.18 -1.44
N LYS A 35 6.17 6.42 -1.94
CA LYS A 35 6.49 6.29 -3.37
C LYS A 35 6.30 4.87 -3.85
N ALA A 36 6.77 3.89 -3.09
CA ALA A 36 6.58 2.47 -3.41
C ALA A 36 5.10 2.07 -3.41
N LEU A 37 4.32 2.61 -2.48
CA LEU A 37 2.88 2.39 -2.44
C LEU A 37 2.20 2.95 -3.69
N HIS A 38 2.57 4.16 -4.15
CA HIS A 38 2.04 4.73 -5.40
C HIS A 38 2.33 3.83 -6.62
N LEU A 39 3.54 3.29 -6.71
CA LEU A 39 3.89 2.34 -7.78
C LEU A 39 3.05 1.06 -7.71
N GLU A 40 2.72 0.59 -6.50
CA GLU A 40 1.82 -0.55 -6.32
C GLU A 40 0.40 -0.23 -6.79
N TYR A 41 -0.09 0.98 -6.54
CA TYR A 41 -1.36 1.47 -7.11
C TYR A 41 -1.32 1.50 -8.63
N ASP A 42 -0.22 1.93 -9.25
CA ASP A 42 -0.10 1.97 -10.70
C ASP A 42 -0.13 0.57 -11.32
N LYS A 43 0.60 -0.39 -10.75
CA LYS A 43 0.53 -1.80 -11.16
C LYS A 43 -0.89 -2.35 -11.02
N PHE A 44 -1.53 -2.05 -9.91
CA PHE A 44 -2.89 -2.53 -9.62
C PHE A 44 -3.97 -1.90 -10.50
N ASN A 45 -3.70 -0.69 -11.00
CA ASN A 45 -4.50 0.04 -11.97
C ASN A 45 -4.21 -0.35 -13.42
N GLN A 46 -3.19 -1.17 -13.67
CA GLN A 46 -2.88 -1.65 -15.01
C GLN A 46 -4.05 -2.47 -15.56
N GLY A 47 -4.50 -2.12 -16.76
CA GLY A 47 -5.67 -2.75 -17.39
C GLY A 47 -7.02 -2.39 -16.76
N ARG A 48 -7.10 -1.36 -15.89
CA ARG A 48 -8.36 -0.76 -15.43
C ARG A 48 -8.72 0.46 -16.25
N ASN A 49 -10.03 0.64 -16.47
CA ASN A 49 -10.54 1.87 -17.06
C ASN A 49 -10.31 3.06 -16.12
N ARG A 50 -10.21 4.27 -16.68
CA ARG A 50 -9.93 5.50 -15.90
C ARG A 50 -10.89 5.70 -14.72
N LYS A 51 -12.15 5.30 -14.87
CA LYS A 51 -13.20 5.41 -13.81
C LYS A 51 -13.06 4.36 -12.70
N GLU A 52 -12.35 3.26 -12.96
CA GLU A 52 -12.18 2.13 -12.04
C GLU A 52 -10.81 2.13 -11.33
N ARG A 53 -9.96 3.09 -11.69
CA ARG A 53 -8.65 3.26 -11.07
C ARG A 53 -8.80 3.63 -9.61
N LEU A 54 -8.10 2.90 -8.76
CA LEU A 54 -7.96 3.24 -7.37
C LEU A 54 -7.04 4.45 -7.25
N LYS A 55 -7.44 5.41 -6.41
CA LYS A 55 -6.61 6.57 -6.12
C LYS A 55 -5.65 6.22 -4.98
N PRO A 56 -4.35 6.43 -5.14
CA PRO A 56 -3.41 6.28 -4.04
C PRO A 56 -3.67 7.37 -2.97
N PRO A 57 -3.32 7.11 -1.70
CA PRO A 57 -3.47 8.09 -0.63
C PRO A 57 -2.53 9.28 -0.83
N THR A 58 -2.96 10.46 -0.37
CA THR A 58 -2.08 11.63 -0.26
C THR A 58 -0.97 11.33 0.75
N PHE A 59 0.15 12.06 0.66
CA PHE A 59 1.25 11.88 1.59
C PHE A 59 0.83 12.14 3.04
N HIS A 60 0.04 13.18 3.29
CA HIS A 60 -0.48 13.49 4.63
C HIS A 60 -1.38 12.37 5.19
N SER A 61 -2.33 11.86 4.40
CA SER A 61 -3.18 10.73 4.84
C SER A 61 -2.36 9.46 5.06
N PHE A 62 -1.33 9.24 4.25
CA PHE A 62 -0.40 8.13 4.44
C PHE A 62 0.39 8.26 5.75
N LEU A 63 0.94 9.43 6.06
CA LEU A 63 1.66 9.66 7.31
C LEU A 63 0.76 9.43 8.53
N ASN A 64 -0.48 9.92 8.49
CA ASN A 64 -1.42 9.66 9.57
C ASN A 64 -1.69 8.15 9.72
N TYR A 65 -1.89 7.43 8.61
CA TYR A 65 -2.06 5.98 8.65
C TYR A 65 -0.84 5.24 9.21
N LEU A 66 0.36 5.62 8.76
CA LEU A 66 1.62 5.05 9.24
C LEU A 66 1.82 5.32 10.74
N HIS A 67 1.48 6.52 11.20
CA HIS A 67 1.51 6.89 12.62
C HIS A 67 0.53 6.04 13.45
N GLN A 68 -0.71 5.86 12.97
CA GLN A 68 -1.67 4.96 13.64
C GLN A 68 -1.14 3.53 13.71
N MET A 69 -0.57 3.00 12.62
CA MET A 69 0.05 1.66 12.63
C MET A 69 1.15 1.55 13.69
N LYS A 70 1.96 2.59 13.88
CA LYS A 70 2.98 2.64 14.93
C LYS A 70 2.36 2.64 16.33
N LEU A 71 1.33 3.45 16.58
CA LEU A 71 0.64 3.50 17.86
C LEU A 71 0.02 2.16 18.26
N PHE A 72 -0.47 1.38 17.29
CA PHE A 72 -1.03 0.06 17.52
C PHE A 72 0.02 -1.08 17.54
N GLY A 73 1.31 -0.77 17.47
CA GLY A 73 2.39 -1.77 17.46
C GLY A 73 2.39 -2.67 16.22
N LEU A 74 1.77 -2.24 15.12
CA LEU A 74 1.68 -3.02 13.88
C LEU A 74 2.95 -2.92 13.02
N VAL A 75 3.78 -1.92 13.30
CA VAL A 75 5.05 -1.61 12.64
C VAL A 75 6.03 -1.09 13.71
N GLU A 76 7.18 -1.74 13.83
CA GLU A 76 8.28 -1.27 14.69
C GLU A 76 9.37 -0.66 13.83
N PHE A 77 9.81 0.54 14.24
CA PHE A 77 10.94 1.27 13.68
C PHE A 77 12.02 1.22 14.77
N SER A 78 13.13 0.53 14.51
CA SER A 78 14.35 0.53 15.35
C SER A 78 15.05 1.90 15.33
N GLY A 79 14.42 2.91 15.93
CA GLY A 79 14.98 4.26 16.03
C GLY A 79 16.33 4.34 16.72
#